data_AF-D0V1T3-F1
#
_entry.id   AF-D0V1T3-F1
#
_cell.length_a   1.000
_cell.length_b   1.000
_cell.length_c   1.000
_cell.angle_alpha   90.00
_cell.angle_beta   90.00
_cell.angle_gamma   90.00
#
_symmetry.space_group_name_H-M   'P 1'
#
loop_
_entity.id
_entity.type
_entity.pdbx_description
1 polymer ?
#
loop_
_entity_poly.entity_id
_entity_poly.type
_entity_poly.pdbx_seq_one_letter_code
_entity_poly.pdbx_strand_id
1 'polypeptide(L)' 'LYLIKYECHFSNGTERVRYLARYIYNGQEDMRFDSDVGEFRAVTELGRPVAEFLNSQEDKLEQARAEVD' A
#
# COMPACT_ATOMS: atom_id res chain seq x y z
N LEU A 1 4.00 -6.22 17.45
CA LEU A 1 3.25 -7.10 16.51
C LEU A 1 3.20 -6.37 15.17
N TYR A 2 3.71 -6.96 14.08
CA TYR A 2 3.62 -6.37 12.74
C TYR A 2 2.74 -7.25 11.87
N LEU A 3 1.76 -6.64 11.20
CA LEU A 3 0.82 -7.31 10.30
C LEU A 3 0.78 -6.55 8.98
N ILE A 4 0.71 -7.30 7.89
CA ILE A 4 0.42 -6.74 6.56
C ILE A 4 -0.92 -7.31 6.12
N LYS A 5 -1.83 -6.43 5.69
CA LYS A 5 -3.13 -6.81 5.15
C LYS A 5 -3.20 -6.41 3.69
N TYR A 6 -3.46 -7.39 2.83
CA TYR A 6 -3.71 -7.18 1.41
C TYR A 6 -5.22 -7.24 1.18
N GLU A 7 -5.78 -6.18 0.58
CA GLU A 7 -7.21 -6.06 0.30
C GLU A 7 -7.42 -5.73 -1.19
N CYS A 8 -8.35 -6.43 -1.84
CA CYS A 8 -8.80 -6.12 -3.19
C CYS A 8 -10.27 -5.71 -3.15
N HIS A 9 -10.56 -4.51 -3.61
CA HIS A 9 -11.90 -3.96 -3.68
C HIS A 9 -12.37 -3.92 -5.13
N PHE A 10 -13.43 -4.66 -5.40
CA PHE A 10 -14.03 -4.78 -6.72
C PHE A 10 -15.26 -3.86 -6.81
N SER A 11 -15.36 -3.10 -7.90
CA SER A 11 -16.53 -2.27 -8.21
C SER A 11 -16.92 -2.42 -9.68
N ASN A 12 -18.22 -2.32 -9.96
CA ASN A 12 -18.80 -2.62 -11.26
C ASN A 12 -18.40 -4.02 -11.78
N GLY A 13 -18.56 -5.05 -10.93
CA GLY A 13 -18.00 -6.37 -11.22
C GLY A 13 -16.49 -6.36 -11.04
N THR A 14 -15.74 -6.75 -12.07
CA THR A 14 -14.27 -6.71 -12.09
C THR A 14 -13.72 -5.59 -12.97
N GLU A 15 -14.56 -4.64 -13.40
CA GLU A 15 -14.15 -3.53 -14.27
C GLU A 15 -13.17 -2.59 -13.57
N ARG A 16 -13.35 -2.36 -12.26
CA ARG A 16 -12.43 -1.57 -11.45
C ARG A 16 -12.02 -2.34 -10.21
N VAL A 17 -10.72 -2.61 -10.11
CA VAL A 17 -10.06 -3.24 -8.96
C VAL A 17 -9.19 -2.20 -8.27
N ARG A 18 -9.36 -2.07 -6.96
CA ARG A 18 -8.45 -1.28 -6.10
C ARG A 18 -7.74 -2.21 -5.14
N TYR A 19 -6.42 -2.22 -5.22
CA TYR A 19 -5.54 -2.96 -4.34
C TYR A 19 -5.01 -2.06 -3.22
N LEU A 20 -5.04 -2.60 -2.00
CA LEU A 20 -4.46 -1.97 -0.81
C LEU A 20 -3.49 -2.93 -0.14
N ALA A 21 -2.25 -2.50 0.09
CA ALA A 21 -1.33 -3.17 1.01
C ALA A 21 -1.17 -2.29 2.26
N ARG A 22 -1.77 -2.73 3.38
CA ARG A 22 -1.82 -1.96 4.64
C ARG A 22 -0.85 -2.53 5.65
N TYR A 23 0.04 -1.69 6.16
CA TYR A 23 1.03 -2.03 7.15
C TYR A 23 0.54 -1.59 8.52
N ILE A 24 0.46 -2.56 9.45
CA ILE A 24 -0.19 -2.39 10.76
C ILE A 24 0.81 -2.76 11.84
N TYR A 25 1.23 -1.76 12.60
CA TYR A 25 2.10 -1.90 13.76
C TYR A 25 1.30 -1.69 15.05
N ASN A 26 1.34 -2.68 15.94
CA ASN A 26 0.63 -2.66 17.23
C ASN A 26 -0.87 -2.30 17.10
N GLY A 27 -1.52 -2.83 16.06
CA GLY A 27 -2.96 -2.63 15.82
C GLY A 27 -3.32 -1.30 15.15
N GLN A 28 -2.35 -0.42 14.92
CA GLN A 28 -2.52 0.84 14.20
C GLN A 28 -1.86 0.74 12.83
N GLU A 29 -2.57 1.17 11.79
CA GLU A 29 -1.99 1.29 10.47
C GLU A 29 -1.02 2.48 10.43
N ASP A 30 0.22 2.23 10.03
CA ASP A 30 1.27 3.25 9.99
C ASP A 30 1.59 3.72 8.56
N MET A 31 1.39 2.86 7.55
CA MET A 31 1.62 3.12 6.13
C MET A 31 0.73 2.22 5.26
N ARG A 32 0.45 2.65 4.02
CA ARG A 32 -0.21 1.83 3.00
C ARG A 32 0.32 2.06 1.60
N PHE A 33 0.23 1.07 0.73
CA PHE A 33 0.17 1.27 -0.72
C PHE A 33 -1.29 1.26 -1.16
N ASP A 34 -1.63 2.13 -2.09
CA ASP A 34 -2.98 2.24 -2.68
C ASP A 34 -2.85 2.34 -4.19
N SER A 35 -3.41 1.37 -4.91
CA SER A 35 -3.28 1.31 -6.37
C SER A 35 -3.88 2.52 -7.09
N ASP A 36 -4.92 3.13 -6.51
CA ASP A 36 -5.53 4.34 -7.08
C ASP A 36 -4.59 5.56 -6.96
N VAL A 37 -3.61 5.51 -6.05
CA VAL A 37 -2.59 6.56 -5.84
C VAL A 37 -1.27 6.17 -6.51
N GLY A 38 -0.90 4.89 -6.51
CA GLY A 38 0.30 4.36 -7.14
C GLY A 38 1.58 4.58 -6.33
N GLU A 39 1.49 4.82 -5.01
CA GLU A 39 2.65 4.96 -4.13
C GLU A 39 2.34 4.63 -2.66
N PHE A 40 3.38 4.46 -1.85
CA PHE A 40 3.25 4.28 -0.41
C PHE A 40 2.96 5.62 0.27
N ARG A 41 1.91 5.66 1.10
CA ARG A 41 1.52 6.81 1.92
C ARG A 41 1.56 6.45 3.39
N ALA A 42 2.26 7.28 4.15
CA ALA A 42 2.25 7.19 5.60
C ALA A 42 0.86 7.59 6.14
N VAL A 43 0.31 6.74 7.02
CA VAL A 43 -0.92 7.00 7.77
C VAL A 43 -0.59 7.68 9.11
N THR A 44 0.62 7.45 9.61
CA THR A 44 1.16 8.07 10.83
C THR A 44 2.58 8.57 10.57
N GLU A 45 3.08 9.46 11.43
CA GLU A 45 4.47 9.93 11.34
C GLU A 45 5.50 8.80 11.45
N LEU A 46 5.18 7.71 12.15
CA LEU A 46 6.06 6.54 12.26
C LEU A 46 6.31 5.87 10.91
N GLY A 47 5.30 5.86 10.03
CA GLY A 47 5.40 5.23 8.70
C GLY A 47 6.09 6.10 7.66
N ARG A 48 6.28 7.41 7.91
CA ARG A 48 6.84 8.36 6.95
C ARG A 48 8.22 7.95 6.41
N PRO A 49 9.22 7.60 7.24
CA PRO A 49 10.55 7.24 6.74
C PRO A 49 10.51 5.99 5.86
N VAL A 50 9.63 5.03 6.19
CA VAL A 50 9.48 3.79 5.42
C VAL A 50 8.79 4.06 4.09
N ALA A 51 7.75 4.89 4.07
CA ALA A 51 7.04 5.27 2.86
C ALA A 51 7.98 6.00 1.88
N GLU A 52 8.74 6.98 2.37
CA GLU A 52 9.73 7.71 1.56
C GLU A 52 10.81 6.77 1.01
N PHE A 53 11.33 5.85 1.83
CA PHE A 53 12.33 4.88 1.40
C PHE A 53 11.78 3.90 0.34
N LEU A 54 10.55 3.41 0.49
CA LEU A 54 9.94 2.53 -0.49
C LEU A 54 9.62 3.26 -1.81
N ASN A 55 9.13 4.51 -1.73
CA ASN A 55 8.88 5.31 -2.92
C ASN A 55 10.16 5.71 -3.66
N SER A 56 11.31 5.77 -2.97
CA SER A 56 12.62 6.00 -3.60
C SER A 56 13.22 4.75 -4.30
N GLN A 57 12.66 3.56 -4.05
CA GLN A 57 13.10 2.31 -4.66
C GLN A 57 12.19 1.98 -5.84
N GLU A 58 12.62 2.38 -7.05
CA GLU A 58 11.83 2.22 -8.28
C GLU A 58 11.40 0.77 -8.51
N ASP A 59 12.30 -0.20 -8.26
CA ASP A 59 12.02 -1.63 -8.40
C ASP A 59 10.85 -2.08 -7.50
N LYS A 60 10.83 -1.64 -6.24
CA LYS A 60 9.77 -1.97 -5.29
C LYS A 60 8.46 -1.24 -5.58
N LEU A 61 8.55 0.02 -6.01
CA LEU A 61 7.40 0.82 -6.34
C LEU A 61 6.69 0.28 -7.59
N GLU A 62 7.44 -0.07 -8.63
CA GLU A 62 6.89 -0.71 -9.83
C GLU A 62 6.33 -2.11 -9.53
N GLN A 63 6.99 -2.89 -8.68
CA GLN A 63 6.43 -4.18 -8.23
C GLN A 63 5.06 -3.97 -7.57
N ALA A 64 4.93 -3.03 -6.64
CA ALA A 64 3.66 -2.76 -5.97
C ALA A 64 2.56 -2.27 -6.93
N ARG A 65 2.92 -1.49 -7.95
CA ARG A 65 1.99 -1.03 -9.00
C ARG A 65 1.46 -2.19 -9.85
N ALA A 66 2.26 -3.23 -10.06
CA ALA A 66 1.90 -4.39 -10.86
C ALA A 66 1.01 -5.41 -10.11
N GLU A 67 0.83 -5.31 -8.79
CA GLU A 67 0.00 -6.26 -7.99
C GLU A 67 -1.52 -6.13 -8.24
N VAL A 68 -1.94 -5.18 -9.07
CA VAL A 68 -3.36 -4.95 -9.42
C VAL A 68 -3.85 -5.90 -10.52
N ASP A 69 -2.95 -6.40 -11.35
CA ASP A 69 -3.25 -7.26 -12.52
C ASP A 69 -3.68 -8.68 -12.12
#